data_AF-A0A6C0BHI8-F1
#
_entry.id   AF-A0A6C0BHI8-F1
#
_cell.length_a   1.000
_cell.length_b   1.000
_cell.length_c   1.000
_cell.angle_alpha   90.00
_cell.angle_beta   90.00
_cell.angle_gamma   90.00
#
_symmetry.space_group_name_H-M   'P 1'
#
loop_
_entity.id
_entity.type
_entity.pdbx_description
1 polymer ?
#
loop_
_entity_poly.entity_id
_entity_poly.type
_entity_poly.pdbx_seq_one_letter_code
_entity_poly.pdbx_strand_id
1 'polypeptide(L)'
;MSGQIVLPQPPALPHGPQPQLQSPQPQQLLQQSVRAWVHFDNLSSNLSKQATNARNQKQIHEKEIQNILGAMKQQHAVLEVNGARLQFQQKESKSNLSWSWLQDQLRTWFSSPEAPASSVLGMQGRAPQSKADDLFKFLQSKRTIKIAETLEKI
;
A
#
# COMPACT_ATOMS: atom_id res chain seq x y z
N MET A 1 -11.54 51.35 73.70
CA MET A 1 -10.43 52.07 73.04
C MET A 1 -9.74 51.10 72.11
N SER A 2 -10.14 51.09 70.84
CA SER A 2 -9.55 50.20 69.83
C SER A 2 -8.62 51.04 68.97
N GLY A 3 -7.32 50.92 69.21
CA GLY A 3 -6.28 51.62 68.47
C GLY A 3 -6.12 51.02 67.08
N GLN A 4 -6.37 51.83 66.05
CA GLN A 4 -6.17 51.48 64.65
C GLN A 4 -4.67 51.64 64.34
N ILE A 5 -3.99 50.55 63.98
CA ILE A 5 -2.59 50.59 63.53
C ILE A 5 -2.59 51.10 62.09
N VAL A 6 -2.11 52.32 61.89
CA VAL A 6 -1.87 52.90 60.56
C VAL A 6 -0.51 52.39 60.08
N LEU A 7 -0.52 51.52 59.07
CA LEU A 7 0.69 51.16 58.32
C LEU A 7 1.15 52.37 57.49
N PRO A 8 2.46 52.68 57.43
CA PRO A 8 2.96 53.75 56.56
C PRO A 8 2.77 53.37 55.09
N GLN A 9 2.14 54.26 54.31
CA GLN A 9 2.09 54.12 52.85
C GLN A 9 3.52 54.21 52.27
N PRO A 10 3.88 53.37 51.30
CA PRO A 10 5.13 53.53 50.56
C PRO A 10 5.11 54.87 49.79
N PRO A 11 6.28 55.50 49.58
CA PRO A 11 6.37 56.77 48.87
C PRO A 11 5.79 56.62 47.46
N ALA A 12 4.89 57.53 47.10
CA ALA A 12 4.33 57.60 45.75
C ALA A 12 5.46 57.79 44.73
N LEU A 13 5.69 56.76 43.91
CA LEU A 13 6.61 56.85 42.78
C LEU A 13 6.08 57.89 41.77
N PRO A 14 6.93 58.79 41.24
CA PRO A 14 6.53 59.72 40.21
C PRO A 14 6.01 58.92 39.01
N HIS A 15 4.85 59.33 38.48
CA HIS A 15 4.24 58.75 37.29
C HIS A 15 5.13 59.01 36.06
N GLY A 16 6.16 58.20 35.90
CA GLY A 16 6.83 58.03 34.62
C GLY A 16 5.91 57.29 33.65
N PRO A 17 5.98 57.57 32.34
CA PRO A 17 5.16 56.85 31.35
C PRO A 17 5.43 55.35 31.47
N GLN A 18 4.36 54.57 31.68
CA GLN A 18 4.40 53.12 31.58
C GLN A 18 5.01 52.74 30.21
N PRO A 19 5.91 51.74 30.13
CA PRO A 19 6.34 51.22 28.84
C PRO A 19 5.11 50.62 28.14
N GLN A 20 4.55 51.37 27.19
CA GLN A 20 3.52 50.87 26.30
C GLN A 20 4.13 49.71 25.52
N LEU A 21 3.65 48.50 25.77
CA LEU A 21 3.83 47.37 24.86
C LEU A 21 3.26 47.80 23.51
N GLN A 22 4.12 48.32 22.63
CA GLN A 22 3.75 48.68 21.27
C GLN A 22 3.30 47.41 20.58
N SER A 23 1.98 47.25 20.42
CA SER A 23 1.41 46.24 19.55
C SER A 23 2.06 46.38 18.17
N PRO A 24 2.59 45.30 17.59
CA PRO A 24 3.32 45.37 16.33
C PRO A 24 2.45 46.07 15.27
N GLN A 25 3.05 47.05 14.58
CA GLN A 25 2.35 47.82 13.55
C GLN A 25 1.74 46.86 12.52
N PRO A 26 0.55 47.14 11.95
CA PRO A 26 -0.12 46.24 10.99
C PRO A 26 0.78 45.79 9.82
N GLN A 27 1.69 46.67 9.38
CA GLN A 27 2.68 46.36 8.35
C GLN A 27 3.72 45.32 8.80
N GLN A 28 4.15 45.34 10.07
CA GLN A 28 5.07 44.34 10.64
C GLN A 28 4.38 42.97 10.76
N LEU A 29 3.12 42.96 11.21
CA LEU A 29 2.30 41.75 11.29
C LEU A 29 2.09 41.12 9.92
N LEU A 30 1.80 41.93 8.89
CA LEU A 30 1.66 41.47 7.52
C LEU A 30 2.97 40.84 7.02
N GLN A 31 4.10 41.53 7.20
CA GLN A 31 5.41 41.00 6.79
C GLN A 31 5.76 39.68 7.50
N GLN A 32 5.48 39.58 8.79
CA GLN A 32 5.71 38.35 9.56
C GLN A 32 4.80 37.21 9.08
N SER A 33 3.53 37.50 8.80
CA SER A 33 2.57 36.51 8.32
C SER A 33 2.94 35.99 6.93
N VAL A 34 3.36 36.86 6.01
CA VAL A 34 3.84 36.46 4.68
C VAL A 34 5.09 35.60 4.78
N ARG A 35 6.06 35.97 5.64
CA ARG A 35 7.27 35.15 5.88
C ARG A 35 6.93 33.77 6.43
N ALA A 36 6.02 33.70 7.40
CA ALA A 36 5.58 32.43 7.97
C ALA A 36 4.87 31.55 6.93
N TRP A 37 3.98 32.15 6.12
CA TRP A 37 3.29 31.45 5.04
C TRP A 37 4.26 30.82 4.04
N VAL A 38 5.22 31.60 3.51
CA VAL A 38 6.25 31.07 2.58
C VAL A 38 7.12 30.02 3.25
N HIS A 39 7.48 30.21 4.52
CA HIS A 39 8.29 29.23 5.26
C HIS A 39 7.59 27.87 5.36
N PHE A 40 6.31 27.86 5.75
CA PHE A 40 5.55 26.61 5.90
C PHE A 40 5.21 25.97 4.56
N ASP A 41 5.02 26.75 3.50
CA ASP A 41 4.86 26.22 2.14
C ASP A 41 6.13 25.48 1.68
N ASN A 42 7.30 26.10 1.87
CA ASN A 42 8.58 25.46 1.59
C ASN A 42 8.83 24.22 2.45
N LEU A 43 8.48 24.26 3.73
CA LEU A 43 8.58 23.12 4.63
C LEU A 43 7.70 21.95 4.15
N SER A 44 6.45 22.23 3.79
CA SER A 44 5.52 21.23 3.24
C SER A 44 6.05 20.58 1.96
N SER A 45 6.58 21.40 1.04
CA SER A 45 7.22 20.93 -0.19
C SER A 45 8.42 20.01 0.10
N ASN A 46 9.27 20.40 1.05
CA ASN A 46 10.44 19.60 1.44
C ASN A 46 10.05 18.28 2.13
N LEU A 47 9.07 18.30 3.04
CA LEU A 47 8.57 17.09 3.68
C LEU A 47 7.94 16.13 2.66
N SER A 48 7.25 16.66 1.66
CA SER A 48 6.70 15.85 0.57
C SER A 48 7.79 15.15 -0.25
N LYS A 49 8.88 15.85 -0.56
CA LYS A 49 10.07 15.26 -1.22
C LYS A 49 10.73 14.22 -0.32
N GLN A 50 10.93 14.51 0.97
CA GLN A 50 11.52 13.57 1.93
C GLN A 50 10.68 12.31 2.08
N ALA A 51 9.35 12.45 2.19
CA ALA A 51 8.44 11.31 2.26
C ALA A 51 8.51 10.45 1.00
N THR A 52 8.62 11.07 -0.17
CA THR A 52 8.77 10.37 -1.46
C THR A 52 10.09 9.61 -1.52
N ASN A 53 11.20 10.26 -1.14
CA ASN A 53 12.52 9.64 -1.07
C ASN A 53 12.54 8.47 -0.07
N ALA A 54 11.95 8.64 1.11
CA ALA A 54 11.84 7.58 2.10
C ALA A 54 11.03 6.39 1.59
N ARG A 55 9.93 6.62 0.86
CA ARG A 55 9.16 5.54 0.21
C ARG A 55 9.98 4.81 -0.85
N ASN A 56 10.74 5.53 -1.67
CA ASN A 56 11.59 4.93 -2.69
C ASN A 56 12.68 4.07 -2.05
N GLN A 57 13.35 4.57 -1.00
CA GLN A 57 14.35 3.78 -0.26
C GLN A 57 13.74 2.56 0.42
N LYS A 58 12.55 2.70 1.02
CA LYS A 58 11.80 1.56 1.56
C LYS A 58 11.56 0.48 0.49
N GLN A 59 11.14 0.87 -0.72
CA GLN A 59 10.89 -0.08 -1.81
C GLN A 59 12.17 -0.78 -2.29
N ILE A 60 13.31 -0.09 -2.30
CA ILE A 60 14.61 -0.70 -2.64
C ILE A 60 14.94 -1.79 -1.62
N HIS A 61 14.88 -1.47 -0.33
CA HIS A 61 15.13 -2.45 0.72
C HIS A 61 14.10 -3.59 0.74
N GLU A 62 12.83 -3.32 0.44
CA GLU A 62 11.81 -4.36 0.33
C GLU A 62 12.16 -5.38 -0.77
N LYS A 63 12.68 -4.93 -1.92
CA LYS A 63 13.18 -5.83 -2.97
C LYS A 63 14.42 -6.60 -2.54
N GLU A 64 15.35 -5.95 -1.85
CA GLU A 64 16.55 -6.62 -1.31
C GLU A 64 16.17 -7.73 -0.33
N ILE A 65 15.22 -7.46 0.57
CA ILE A 65 14.68 -8.45 1.51
C ILE A 65 14.05 -9.62 0.73
N GLN A 66 13.23 -9.35 -0.29
CA GLN A 66 12.66 -10.41 -1.13
C GLN A 66 13.73 -11.28 -1.79
N ASN A 67 14.79 -10.67 -2.32
CA ASN A 67 15.88 -11.39 -2.96
C ASN A 67 16.62 -12.29 -1.95
N ILE A 68 16.91 -11.76 -0.75
CA ILE A 68 17.56 -12.51 0.32
C ILE A 68 16.69 -13.69 0.78
N LEU A 69 15.40 -13.45 1.06
CA LEU A 69 14.46 -14.51 1.45
C LEU A 69 14.27 -15.55 0.35
N GLY A 70 14.28 -15.11 -0.92
CA GLY A 70 14.26 -16.00 -2.08
C GLY A 70 15.49 -16.92 -2.11
N ALA A 71 16.69 -16.37 -1.91
CA ALA A 71 17.92 -17.15 -1.82
C ALA A 71 17.93 -18.12 -0.63
N MET A 72 17.32 -17.74 0.49
CA MET A 72 17.16 -18.59 1.68
C MET A 72 16.04 -19.61 1.56
N LYS A 73 15.26 -19.61 0.46
CA LYS A 73 14.04 -20.42 0.29
C LYS A 73 12.98 -20.17 1.38
N GLN A 74 12.97 -18.97 1.96
CA GLN A 74 12.08 -18.57 3.06
C GLN A 74 11.02 -17.56 2.58
N GLN A 75 10.32 -17.89 1.49
CA GLN A 75 9.39 -16.94 0.85
C GLN A 75 8.12 -16.64 1.67
N HIS A 76 7.84 -17.43 2.71
CA HIS A 76 6.72 -17.23 3.64
C HIS A 76 7.15 -16.71 5.02
N ALA A 77 8.40 -16.24 5.14
CA ALA A 77 8.90 -15.72 6.41
C ALA A 77 8.16 -14.45 6.83
N VAL A 78 7.91 -14.35 8.13
CA VAL A 78 7.44 -13.14 8.80
C VAL A 78 8.65 -12.54 9.50
N LEU A 79 8.98 -11.29 9.16
CA LEU A 79 10.06 -10.54 9.78
C LEU A 79 9.46 -9.55 10.78
N GLU A 80 10.00 -9.49 11.98
CA GLU A 80 9.59 -8.53 13.00
C GLU A 80 10.81 -7.79 13.55
N VAL A 81 10.77 -6.46 13.54
CA VAL A 81 11.82 -5.60 14.07
C VAL A 81 11.17 -4.46 14.84
N ASN A 82 11.49 -4.32 16.13
CA ASN A 82 10.98 -3.24 16.99
C ASN A 82 9.44 -3.06 16.94
N GLY A 83 8.70 -4.18 16.90
CA GLY A 83 7.23 -4.20 16.81
C GLY A 83 6.66 -3.91 15.41
N ALA A 84 7.49 -3.63 14.40
CA ALA A 84 7.08 -3.57 13.01
C ALA A 84 7.17 -4.96 12.37
N ARG A 85 6.06 -5.43 11.79
CA ARG A 85 5.96 -6.73 11.13
C ARG A 85 5.92 -6.57 9.61
N LEU A 86 6.83 -7.22 8.91
CA LEU A 86 6.85 -7.36 7.46
C LEU A 86 6.43 -8.80 7.11
N GLN A 87 5.37 -8.92 6.33
CA GLN A 87 4.88 -10.20 5.83
C GLN A 87 4.62 -10.07 4.33
N PHE A 88 5.25 -10.91 3.52
CA PHE A 88 4.95 -10.99 2.10
C PHE A 88 3.66 -11.80 1.92
N GLN A 89 2.60 -11.12 1.48
CA GLN A 89 1.37 -11.79 1.08
C GLN A 89 1.51 -12.19 -0.38
N GLN A 90 1.45 -13.49 -0.64
CA GLN A 90 1.28 -13.98 -2.00
C GLN A 90 -0.12 -13.57 -2.45
N LYS A 91 -0.22 -12.65 -3.41
CA LYS A 91 -1.48 -12.42 -4.11
C LYS A 91 -1.76 -13.68 -4.91
N GLU A 92 -2.59 -14.56 -4.36
CA GLU A 92 -3.24 -15.59 -5.14
C GLU A 92 -4.18 -14.89 -6.13
N SER A 93 -3.69 -14.61 -7.33
CA SER A 93 -4.58 -14.33 -8.45
C SER A 93 -5.31 -15.64 -8.75
N LYS A 94 -6.53 -15.80 -8.21
CA LYS A 94 -7.44 -16.85 -8.70
C LYS A 94 -7.54 -16.65 -10.20
N SER A 95 -7.00 -17.58 -11.00
CA SER A 95 -7.17 -17.53 -12.43
C SER A 95 -8.67 -17.51 -12.70
N ASN A 96 -9.12 -16.53 -13.48
CA ASN A 96 -10.50 -16.55 -13.92
C ASN A 96 -10.65 -17.84 -14.73
N LEU A 97 -11.46 -18.79 -14.24
CA LEU A 97 -11.62 -20.11 -14.86
C LEU A 97 -12.39 -19.95 -16.17
N SER A 98 -11.69 -19.47 -17.18
CA SER A 98 -12.20 -19.27 -18.53
C SER A 98 -11.87 -20.48 -19.39
N TRP A 99 -12.63 -20.65 -20.47
CA TRP A 99 -12.32 -21.63 -21.50
C TRP A 99 -10.94 -21.37 -22.13
N SER A 100 -10.53 -20.12 -22.30
CA SER A 100 -9.17 -19.83 -22.79
C SER A 100 -8.10 -20.36 -21.84
N TRP A 101 -8.27 -20.18 -20.52
CA TRP A 101 -7.36 -20.72 -19.51
C TRP A 101 -7.30 -22.25 -19.56
N LEU A 102 -8.46 -22.92 -19.65
CA LEU A 102 -8.51 -24.38 -19.76
C LEU A 102 -7.79 -24.88 -21.02
N GLN A 103 -7.96 -24.20 -22.16
CA GLN A 103 -7.30 -24.55 -23.40
C GLN A 103 -5.77 -24.49 -23.27
N ASP A 104 -5.26 -23.42 -22.66
CA ASP A 104 -3.83 -23.22 -22.43
C ASP A 104 -3.26 -24.26 -21.46
N GLN A 105 -4.01 -24.62 -20.41
CA GLN A 105 -3.62 -25.68 -19.49
C GLN A 105 -3.57 -27.05 -20.17
N LEU A 106 -4.56 -27.38 -21.02
CA LEU A 106 -4.56 -28.63 -21.77
C LEU A 106 -3.37 -28.72 -22.73
N ARG A 107 -3.06 -27.64 -23.44
CA ARG A 107 -1.91 -27.56 -24.36
C ARG A 107 -0.58 -27.75 -23.62
N THR A 108 -0.44 -27.08 -22.48
CA THR A 108 0.72 -27.24 -21.59
C THR A 108 0.84 -28.68 -21.10
N TRP A 109 -0.26 -29.28 -20.64
CA TRP A 109 -0.28 -30.64 -20.11
C TRP A 109 0.08 -31.69 -21.15
N PHE A 110 -0.48 -31.61 -22.38
CA PHE A 110 -0.12 -32.54 -23.46
C PHE A 110 1.30 -32.34 -24.01
N SER A 111 1.90 -31.17 -23.77
CA SER A 111 3.29 -30.89 -24.12
C SER A 111 4.28 -31.37 -23.04
N SER A 112 3.80 -31.77 -21.87
CA SER A 112 4.62 -32.30 -20.78
C SER A 112 5.07 -33.75 -21.06
N PRO A 113 6.31 -34.13 -20.69
CA PRO A 113 6.78 -35.51 -20.82
C PRO A 113 6.03 -36.53 -19.93
N GLU A 114 5.29 -36.07 -18.92
CA GLU A 114 4.42 -36.92 -18.08
C GLU A 114 3.01 -37.11 -18.66
N ALA A 115 2.71 -36.55 -19.84
CA ALA A 115 1.40 -36.71 -20.45
C ALA A 115 1.09 -38.20 -20.68
N PRO A 116 -0.12 -38.68 -20.33
CA PRO A 116 -0.49 -40.07 -20.51
C PRO A 116 -0.34 -40.45 -21.98
N ALA A 117 0.26 -41.62 -22.22
CA ALA A 117 0.44 -42.17 -23.54
C ALA A 117 -0.89 -42.05 -24.32
N SER A 118 -0.78 -41.57 -25.56
CA SER A 118 -1.90 -41.27 -26.47
C SER A 118 -2.93 -42.40 -26.69
N SER A 119 -2.65 -43.57 -26.14
CA SER A 119 -3.48 -44.76 -26.09
C SER A 119 -4.80 -44.56 -25.32
N VAL A 120 -4.85 -43.71 -24.29
CA VAL A 120 -6.06 -43.53 -23.45
C VAL A 120 -7.19 -42.79 -24.16
N LEU A 121 -6.88 -42.00 -25.19
CA LEU A 121 -7.84 -41.19 -25.96
C LEU A 121 -8.03 -41.65 -27.40
N GLY A 122 -7.42 -42.78 -27.80
CA GLY A 122 -7.43 -43.23 -29.20
C GLY A 122 -6.75 -42.27 -30.17
N MET A 123 -5.90 -41.34 -29.67
CA MET A 123 -5.26 -40.27 -30.45
C MET A 123 -3.80 -40.61 -30.77
N GLN A 124 -3.54 -41.84 -31.20
CA GLN A 124 -2.20 -42.32 -31.52
C GLN A 124 -1.66 -41.62 -32.78
N GLY A 125 -0.38 -41.19 -32.75
CA GLY A 125 0.28 -40.53 -33.88
C GLY A 125 -0.02 -39.04 -34.10
N ARG A 126 -0.89 -38.40 -33.31
CA ARG A 126 -1.16 -36.96 -33.43
C ARG A 126 -0.22 -36.08 -32.60
N ALA A 127 0.04 -34.88 -33.12
CA ALA A 127 0.78 -33.83 -32.43
C ALA A 127 0.10 -33.44 -31.09
N PRO A 128 0.87 -33.10 -30.05
CA PRO A 128 0.36 -32.70 -28.72
C PRO A 128 -0.72 -31.62 -28.77
N GLN A 129 -0.51 -30.60 -29.60
CA GLN A 129 -1.43 -29.47 -29.74
C GLN A 129 -2.80 -29.89 -30.29
N SER A 130 -2.83 -30.79 -31.28
CA SER A 130 -4.08 -31.29 -31.86
C SER A 130 -4.89 -32.11 -30.85
N LYS A 131 -4.21 -32.83 -29.94
CA LYS A 131 -4.87 -33.61 -28.87
C LYS A 131 -5.55 -32.68 -27.86
N ALA A 132 -4.85 -31.62 -27.45
CA ALA A 132 -5.39 -30.60 -26.56
C ALA A 132 -6.63 -29.92 -27.17
N ASP A 133 -6.56 -29.54 -28.45
CA ASP A 133 -7.67 -28.86 -29.14
C ASP A 133 -8.88 -29.79 -29.37
N ASP A 134 -8.67 -31.08 -29.64
CA ASP A 134 -9.75 -32.06 -29.80
C ASP A 134 -10.45 -32.36 -28.46
N LEU A 135 -9.69 -32.54 -27.38
CA LEU A 135 -10.26 -32.68 -26.03
C LEU A 135 -11.00 -31.42 -25.60
N PHE A 136 -10.45 -30.25 -25.92
CA PHE A 136 -11.09 -28.96 -25.65
C PHE A 136 -12.45 -28.84 -26.36
N LYS A 137 -12.51 -29.17 -27.67
CA LYS A 137 -13.77 -29.21 -28.44
C LYS A 137 -14.76 -30.21 -27.86
N PHE A 138 -14.29 -31.39 -27.46
CA PHE A 138 -15.13 -32.39 -26.81
C PHE A 138 -15.75 -31.85 -25.52
N LEU A 139 -14.95 -31.23 -24.64
CA LEU A 139 -15.42 -30.63 -23.39
C LEU A 139 -16.42 -29.49 -23.65
N GLN A 140 -16.18 -28.66 -24.66
CA GLN A 140 -17.14 -27.62 -25.07
C GLN A 140 -18.47 -28.22 -25.55
N SER A 141 -18.42 -29.31 -26.34
CA SER A 141 -19.63 -29.98 -26.84
C SER A 141 -20.47 -30.65 -25.74
N LYS A 142 -19.85 -30.99 -24.60
CA LYS A 142 -20.51 -31.59 -23.43
C LYS A 142 -20.93 -30.56 -22.38
N ARG A 143 -20.85 -29.26 -22.68
CA ARG A 143 -21.29 -28.20 -21.79
C ARG A 143 -22.78 -28.36 -21.49
N THR A 144 -23.11 -28.79 -20.27
CA THR A 144 -24.44 -28.60 -19.71
C THR A 144 -24.52 -27.18 -19.19
N ILE A 145 -25.37 -26.36 -19.79
CA ILE A 145 -25.69 -25.04 -19.27
C ILE A 145 -26.68 -25.26 -18.12
N LYS A 146 -26.18 -25.38 -16.89
CA LYS A 146 -27.03 -25.18 -15.72
C LYS A 146 -27.09 -23.67 -15.48
N ILE A 147 -28.21 -23.06 -15.81
CA ILE A 147 -28.53 -21.71 -15.35
C ILE A 147 -28.66 -21.86 -13.83
N ALA A 148 -27.64 -21.40 -13.09
CA ALA A 148 -27.81 -21.20 -11.66
C ALA A 148 -28.78 -20.03 -11.53
N GLU A 149 -30.03 -20.32 -11.11
CA GLU A 149 -30.95 -19.28 -10.69
C GLU A 149 -30.20 -18.45 -9.64
N THR A 150 -29.96 -17.19 -9.99
CA THR A 150 -29.43 -16.17 -9.10
C THR A 150 -30.25 -16.20 -7.83
N LEU A 151 -29.61 -16.53 -6.70
CA LEU A 151 -30.18 -16.28 -5.39
C LEU A 151 -30.41 -14.77 -5.29
N GLU A 152 -31.68 -14.37 -5.35
CA GLU A 152 -32.10 -13.02 -4.96
C GLU A 152 -31.55 -12.74 -3.56
N LYS A 153 -30.98 -11.54 -3.42
CA LYS A 153 -30.52 -11.01 -2.14
C LYS A 153 -31.69 -11.01 -1.15
N ILE A 154 -31.49 -11.62 0.01
CA ILE A 154 -32.19 -11.26 1.26
C ILE A 154 -31.14 -10.63 2.17
#